data_AF-A0A518SBP1-F1
#
_entry.id   AF-A0A518SBP1-F1
#
_cell.length_a   1.000
_cell.length_b   1.000
_cell.length_c   1.000
_cell.angle_alpha   90.00
_cell.angle_beta   90.00
_cell.angle_gamma   90.00
#
_symmetry.space_group_name_H-M   'P 1'
#
loop_
_entity.id
_entity.type
_entity.pdbx_description
1 polymer ?
#
loop_
_entity_poly.entity_id
_entity_poly.type
_entity_poly.pdbx_seq_one_letter_code
_entity_poly.pdbx_strand_id
1 'polypeptide(L)'
;MQLRTVAVLCLLLGSSLSVGVGSTAAGLATTSTAIHPTSLAPINNTTNNNTSTSVPTPVPTSASRASTQPTPPILINYSIDRTPDSLGTVQVTATVTPPPNLVNLTFYLGAEQTILQSTGIQHIENKIWAWNDSLSSAITVTYRVAVNSSMKFGVNRVETDSWAFLGTPQVTLRYGYSYYPPNPDRQHELLIQGAGYVTPTPDNEPLARYLLLGPYNSRTAQTPSQTFHYVWPRNTTLAMDPSRALGILTNLSTAFNVSAKDPRVSVFSLPHPIRGGGASYNTSLWISASTPPTSDVLYHEYVHSRQSFPETTAAMAWLIEGSASYYSHYLAWQLGNRDLETFRDRLVRGVPTDAVLATTAQTTDAAYEKGALVLAKLDIRIRNKTNGRYTLMDVFRRLNTITESQILSVSRFQATITNVTGVSVNKSVNRYVTTRDTPTLPTHLEHLYTRSDTNDSTIPVNTTIPEAIAGADRVVQIQEFLTAIQYWKQTKSVPGTNQVLSLYDFLTLVELWKNETPV
;
A
#
# COMPACT_ATOMS: atom_id res chain seq x y z
N MET A 1 20.35 -10.93 11.71
CA MET A 1 18.99 -10.70 12.23
C MET A 1 18.02 -11.08 11.12
N GLN A 2 17.27 -12.17 11.27
CA GLN A 2 16.33 -12.62 10.24
C GLN A 2 15.06 -11.75 10.33
N LEU A 3 14.85 -10.84 9.37
CA LEU A 3 13.49 -10.40 9.05
C LEU A 3 12.85 -11.54 8.25
N ARG A 4 12.07 -12.37 8.93
CA ARG A 4 11.13 -13.28 8.27
C ARG A 4 9.83 -12.52 8.11
N THR A 5 9.73 -11.70 7.06
CA THR A 5 8.44 -11.11 6.67
C THR A 5 7.54 -12.25 6.20
N VAL A 6 6.63 -12.69 7.07
CA VAL A 6 5.59 -13.65 6.70
C VAL A 6 4.53 -12.88 5.92
N ALA A 7 4.57 -12.99 4.59
CA ALA A 7 3.48 -12.52 3.74
C ALA A 7 2.25 -13.41 3.99
N VAL A 8 1.26 -12.87 4.69
CA VAL A 8 -0.04 -13.52 4.86
C VAL A 8 -0.88 -13.16 3.63
N LEU A 9 -1.08 -14.14 2.73
CA LEU A 9 -1.93 -14.04 1.56
C LEU A 9 -3.34 -14.53 1.95
N CYS A 10 -4.33 -13.64 1.94
CA CYS A 10 -5.70 -13.94 2.37
C CYS A 10 -6.72 -13.83 1.23
N LEU A 11 -7.80 -14.60 1.35
CA LEU A 11 -8.61 -15.05 0.22
C LEU A 11 -10.07 -15.23 0.63
N LEU A 12 -10.98 -14.44 0.06
CA LEU A 12 -12.43 -14.65 0.14
C LEU A 12 -12.99 -15.19 -1.18
N LEU A 13 -13.81 -16.24 -1.18
CA LEU A 13 -14.48 -16.75 -2.38
C LEU A 13 -15.89 -16.15 -2.49
N GLY A 14 -16.20 -15.54 -3.64
CA GLY A 14 -17.56 -15.15 -4.03
C GLY A 14 -18.07 -16.06 -5.14
N SER A 15 -19.15 -16.80 -4.90
CA SER A 15 -19.82 -17.65 -5.88
C SER A 15 -20.88 -16.84 -6.65
N SER A 16 -20.76 -16.76 -7.99
CA SER A 16 -21.91 -16.46 -8.86
C SER A 16 -21.67 -16.93 -10.31
N LEU A 17 -22.71 -17.56 -10.87
CA LEU A 17 -22.86 -18.08 -12.22
C LEU A 17 -23.59 -17.04 -13.09
N SER A 18 -23.16 -16.80 -14.34
CA SER A 18 -24.09 -16.52 -15.45
C SER A 18 -23.42 -16.41 -16.84
N VAL A 19 -23.88 -17.32 -17.71
CA VAL A 19 -24.17 -17.30 -19.17
C VAL A 19 -23.97 -15.97 -19.92
N GLY A 20 -23.26 -16.05 -21.05
CA GLY A 20 -23.00 -14.93 -21.96
C GLY A 20 -23.89 -14.88 -23.19
N VAL A 21 -23.89 -13.72 -23.85
CA VAL A 21 -24.17 -13.52 -25.28
C VAL A 21 -23.35 -12.31 -25.73
N GLY A 22 -22.60 -12.46 -26.84
CA GLY A 22 -21.74 -11.42 -27.39
C GLY A 22 -22.41 -10.52 -28.42
N SER A 23 -21.72 -9.44 -28.79
CA SER A 23 -21.82 -8.81 -30.11
C SER A 23 -20.58 -7.96 -30.42
N THR A 24 -20.21 -7.95 -31.68
CA THR A 24 -19.04 -7.39 -32.36
C THR A 24 -19.29 -5.99 -32.96
N ALA A 25 -18.25 -5.14 -33.06
CA ALA A 25 -17.91 -4.25 -34.20
C ALA A 25 -16.71 -3.35 -33.80
N ALA A 26 -15.56 -3.40 -34.48
CA ALA A 26 -15.16 -2.54 -35.63
C ALA A 26 -15.36 -1.04 -35.33
N GLY A 27 -14.38 -0.13 -35.32
CA GLY A 27 -13.07 -0.05 -35.96
C GLY A 27 -12.95 1.41 -36.45
N LEU A 28 -11.78 2.06 -36.28
CA LEU A 28 -11.21 3.08 -37.18
C LEU A 28 -9.97 3.71 -36.53
N ALA A 29 -8.89 3.68 -37.30
CA ALA A 29 -7.60 4.28 -37.02
C ALA A 29 -7.54 5.68 -37.63
N THR A 30 -6.76 6.58 -37.01
CA THR A 30 -6.11 7.68 -37.73
C THR A 30 -4.74 7.96 -37.10
N THR A 31 -3.73 7.87 -37.96
CA THR A 31 -2.32 8.23 -37.81
C THR A 31 -2.11 9.73 -37.72
N SER A 32 -1.09 10.19 -36.97
CA SER A 32 -0.36 11.41 -37.33
C SER A 32 1.08 11.36 -36.82
N THR A 33 1.98 11.70 -37.74
CA THR A 33 3.44 11.65 -37.71
C THR A 33 4.10 12.84 -36.97
N ALA A 34 5.35 12.58 -36.58
CA ALA A 34 6.30 13.39 -35.84
C ALA A 34 6.85 14.63 -36.58
N ILE A 35 7.36 15.62 -35.82
CA ILE A 35 8.44 16.53 -36.23
C ILE A 35 9.32 16.88 -35.00
N HIS A 36 10.63 16.65 -35.11
CA HIS A 36 11.72 17.16 -34.27
C HIS A 36 12.26 18.49 -34.83
N PRO A 37 12.89 19.36 -34.01
CA PRO A 37 14.28 19.73 -34.31
C PRO A 37 15.22 19.98 -33.10
N THR A 38 16.42 19.38 -33.21
CA THR A 38 17.81 19.84 -32.96
C THR A 38 18.20 20.89 -31.89
N SER A 39 19.03 20.41 -30.93
CA SER A 39 20.42 20.81 -30.56
C SER A 39 20.91 22.26 -30.69
N LEU A 40 21.44 22.84 -29.58
CA LEU A 40 22.69 23.63 -29.51
C LEU A 40 23.28 23.58 -28.07
N ALA A 41 24.62 23.54 -27.95
CA ALA A 41 25.42 23.59 -26.71
C ALA A 41 26.46 24.76 -26.79
N PRO A 42 27.43 24.92 -25.86
CA PRO A 42 27.38 25.84 -24.71
C PRO A 42 28.40 27.00 -24.79
N ILE A 43 28.30 27.99 -23.88
CA ILE A 43 29.21 29.13 -23.81
C ILE A 43 29.97 29.13 -22.46
N ASN A 44 31.30 29.06 -22.57
CA ASN A 44 32.30 29.26 -21.51
C ASN A 44 32.46 30.76 -21.20
N ASN A 45 32.71 31.12 -19.94
CA ASN A 45 33.31 32.42 -19.64
C ASN A 45 34.33 32.31 -18.49
N THR A 46 35.59 32.51 -18.85
CA THR A 46 36.76 32.67 -17.99
C THR A 46 37.12 34.15 -17.92
N THR A 47 37.38 34.68 -16.71
CA THR A 47 38.09 35.95 -16.53
C THR A 47 39.11 35.84 -15.40
N ASN A 48 40.36 36.14 -15.76
CA ASN A 48 41.55 36.25 -14.92
C ASN A 48 41.60 37.61 -14.19
N ASN A 49 42.33 37.68 -13.07
CA ASN A 49 43.28 38.78 -12.81
C ASN A 49 44.34 38.44 -11.73
N ASN A 50 45.59 38.83 -12.03
CA ASN A 50 46.85 38.80 -11.25
C ASN A 50 46.74 39.56 -9.90
N THR A 51 47.60 39.44 -8.86
CA THR A 51 49.07 39.41 -8.82
C THR A 51 49.59 39.15 -7.39
N SER A 52 50.81 38.60 -7.29
CA SER A 52 51.85 38.81 -6.26
C SER A 52 51.91 37.96 -4.98
N THR A 53 53.11 37.42 -4.81
CA THR A 53 53.67 36.55 -3.79
C THR A 53 53.87 37.23 -2.42
N SER A 54 53.38 36.57 -1.37
CA SER A 54 54.06 36.47 -0.07
C SER A 54 53.64 35.14 0.57
N VAL A 55 54.59 34.42 1.15
CA VAL A 55 54.37 33.12 1.81
C VAL A 55 54.18 33.37 3.30
N PRO A 56 52.99 33.11 3.87
CA PRO A 56 52.84 32.87 5.29
C PRO A 56 52.69 31.37 5.55
N THR A 57 53.55 30.86 6.41
CA THR A 57 53.47 29.52 7.03
C THR A 57 52.06 29.26 7.58
N PRO A 58 51.38 28.16 7.19
CA PRO A 58 50.11 27.80 7.83
C PRO A 58 50.38 27.20 9.21
N VAL A 59 49.91 27.90 10.24
CA VAL A 59 49.54 27.34 11.54
C VAL A 59 48.62 26.13 11.30
N PRO A 60 48.78 24.98 11.99
CA PRO A 60 47.91 23.83 11.79
C PRO A 60 46.50 24.21 12.23
N THR A 61 45.67 24.56 11.24
CA THR A 61 44.26 24.81 11.43
C THR A 61 43.61 23.45 11.65
N SER A 62 42.86 23.36 12.76
CA SER A 62 42.15 22.18 13.22
C SER A 62 41.55 21.39 12.06
N ALA A 63 41.85 20.09 12.03
CA ALA A 63 41.31 19.15 11.07
C ALA A 63 39.80 19.35 10.95
N SER A 64 39.38 19.83 9.78
CA SER A 64 37.99 19.75 9.33
C SER A 64 37.55 18.31 9.54
N ARG A 65 36.53 18.13 10.39
CA ARG A 65 35.89 16.84 10.64
C ARG A 65 35.46 16.32 9.27
N ALA A 66 36.17 15.33 8.74
CA ALA A 66 35.85 14.71 7.47
C ALA A 66 34.35 14.38 7.47
N SER A 67 33.58 15.03 6.60
CA SER A 67 32.23 14.59 6.30
C SER A 67 32.39 13.14 5.83
N THR A 68 31.91 12.18 6.62
CA THR A 68 31.84 10.78 6.20
C THR A 68 30.97 10.75 4.95
N GLN A 69 31.61 10.64 3.78
CA GLN A 69 30.89 10.40 2.53
C GLN A 69 30.01 9.16 2.75
N PRO A 70 28.71 9.22 2.44
CA PRO A 70 27.83 8.07 2.60
C PRO A 70 28.38 6.88 1.80
N THR A 71 28.36 5.68 2.40
CA THR A 71 28.74 4.47 1.69
C THR A 71 27.86 4.32 0.44
N PRO A 72 28.43 4.17 -0.77
CA PRO A 72 27.64 3.90 -1.96
C PRO A 72 26.77 2.64 -1.77
N PRO A 73 25.49 2.67 -2.17
CA PRO A 73 24.60 1.53 -2.01
C PRO A 73 24.92 0.42 -3.02
N ILE A 74 24.38 -0.77 -2.77
CA ILE A 74 24.22 -1.81 -3.79
C ILE A 74 23.04 -1.40 -4.68
N LEU A 75 23.30 -1.13 -5.95
CA LEU A 75 22.26 -0.77 -6.93
C LEU A 75 21.70 -2.05 -7.56
N ILE A 76 20.38 -2.19 -7.57
CA ILE A 76 19.67 -3.38 -8.08
C ILE A 76 18.54 -2.93 -9.00
N ASN A 77 18.73 -3.13 -10.30
CA ASN A 77 17.78 -2.75 -11.32
C ASN A 77 17.07 -3.98 -11.87
N TYR A 78 15.75 -4.00 -11.82
CA TYR A 78 14.91 -5.05 -12.39
C TYR A 78 14.29 -4.57 -13.70
N SER A 79 14.41 -5.37 -14.75
CA SER A 79 13.62 -5.24 -15.97
C SER A 79 12.72 -6.47 -16.11
N ILE A 80 11.41 -6.26 -16.17
CA ILE A 80 10.43 -7.34 -16.29
C ILE A 80 9.78 -7.28 -17.67
N ASP A 81 9.73 -8.42 -18.33
CA ASP A 81 9.12 -8.59 -19.65
C ASP A 81 8.12 -9.74 -19.65
N ARG A 82 7.08 -9.57 -20.47
CA ARG A 82 6.08 -10.60 -20.70
C ARG A 82 6.64 -11.67 -21.63
N THR A 83 6.06 -12.86 -21.56
CA THR A 83 6.36 -13.93 -22.53
C THR A 83 5.06 -14.48 -23.11
N PRO A 84 4.32 -13.71 -23.92
CA PRO A 84 3.00 -14.12 -24.43
C PRO A 84 3.06 -15.38 -25.31
N ASP A 85 4.20 -15.64 -25.96
CA ASP A 85 4.42 -16.86 -26.76
C ASP A 85 4.77 -18.10 -25.90
N SER A 86 4.98 -17.90 -24.60
CA SER A 86 5.28 -18.94 -23.60
C SER A 86 4.49 -18.65 -22.32
N LEU A 87 3.17 -18.87 -22.39
CA LEU A 87 2.26 -18.62 -21.27
C LEU A 87 2.69 -19.38 -20.00
N GLY A 88 2.38 -18.79 -18.84
CA GLY A 88 2.76 -19.35 -17.54
C GLY A 88 4.17 -18.96 -17.09
N THR A 89 4.88 -18.11 -17.83
CA THR A 89 6.12 -17.49 -17.35
C THR A 89 6.14 -15.98 -17.59
N VAL A 90 7.00 -15.29 -16.85
CA VAL A 90 7.51 -13.96 -17.22
C VAL A 90 9.04 -13.99 -17.18
N GLN A 91 9.69 -13.11 -17.92
CA GLN A 91 11.14 -12.97 -17.90
C GLN A 91 11.55 -11.77 -17.04
N VAL A 92 12.61 -11.94 -16.26
CA VAL A 92 13.15 -10.89 -15.41
C VAL A 92 14.65 -10.84 -15.61
N THR A 93 15.17 -9.64 -15.79
CA THR A 93 16.61 -9.37 -15.76
C THR A 93 16.90 -8.49 -14.55
N ALA A 94 17.71 -9.01 -13.63
CA ALA A 94 18.25 -8.26 -12.51
C ALA A 94 19.70 -7.86 -12.82
N THR A 95 19.98 -6.56 -12.83
CA THR A 95 21.33 -6.01 -12.92
C THR A 95 21.74 -5.47 -11.57
N VAL A 96 22.85 -5.98 -11.02
CA VAL A 96 23.39 -5.56 -9.74
C VAL A 96 24.74 -4.89 -9.94
N THR A 97 24.89 -3.69 -9.38
CA THR A 97 26.16 -2.96 -9.33
C THR A 97 26.66 -2.94 -7.89
N PRO A 98 27.69 -3.75 -7.56
CA PRO A 98 28.33 -3.74 -6.25
C PRO A 98 29.05 -2.40 -5.97
N PRO A 99 28.97 -1.85 -4.75
CA PRO A 99 29.84 -0.76 -4.34
C PRO A 99 31.26 -1.28 -4.08
N PRO A 100 32.30 -0.41 -4.09
CA PRO A 100 33.69 -0.83 -3.96
C PRO A 100 34.05 -1.59 -2.66
N ASN A 101 33.25 -1.45 -1.60
CA ASN A 101 33.47 -2.11 -0.31
C ASN A 101 32.77 -3.48 -0.17
N LEU A 102 32.03 -3.91 -1.20
CA LEU A 102 31.40 -5.22 -1.22
C LEU A 102 32.47 -6.29 -1.50
N VAL A 103 32.58 -7.31 -0.64
CA VAL A 103 33.60 -8.36 -0.78
C VAL A 103 33.04 -9.70 -1.25
N ASN A 104 31.73 -9.92 -1.05
CA ASN A 104 31.04 -11.06 -1.61
C ASN A 104 29.54 -10.75 -1.74
N LEU A 105 28.89 -11.43 -2.69
CA LEU A 105 27.46 -11.34 -2.93
C LEU A 105 26.94 -12.70 -3.37
N THR A 106 25.89 -13.16 -2.70
CA THR A 106 25.20 -14.43 -2.95
C THR A 106 23.74 -14.15 -3.31
N PHE A 107 23.31 -14.75 -4.40
CA PHE A 107 21.97 -14.67 -4.96
C PHE A 107 21.23 -15.97 -4.64
N TYR A 108 20.04 -15.83 -4.05
CA TYR A 108 19.12 -16.92 -3.79
C TYR A 108 17.88 -16.73 -4.64
N LEU A 109 17.63 -17.70 -5.51
CA LEU A 109 16.43 -17.73 -6.33
C LEU A 109 15.29 -18.44 -5.60
N GLY A 110 14.07 -17.92 -5.81
CA GLY A 110 12.84 -18.55 -5.34
C GLY A 110 12.56 -19.87 -6.05
N ALA A 111 11.69 -20.71 -5.47
CA ALA A 111 11.31 -22.01 -6.04
C ALA A 111 10.78 -21.89 -7.48
N GLU A 112 10.01 -20.85 -7.76
CA GLU A 112 9.40 -20.56 -9.07
C GLU A 112 10.37 -19.94 -10.08
N GLN A 113 11.63 -19.68 -9.71
CA GLN A 113 12.58 -18.94 -10.53
C GLN A 113 13.64 -19.85 -11.14
N THR A 114 13.94 -19.67 -12.42
CA THR A 114 14.96 -20.46 -13.15
C THR A 114 15.84 -19.54 -13.99
N ILE A 115 17.16 -19.57 -13.78
CA ILE A 115 18.13 -18.77 -14.55
C ILE A 115 18.17 -19.26 -15.99
N LEU A 116 18.13 -18.29 -16.90
CA LEU A 116 18.38 -18.47 -18.33
C LEU A 116 19.81 -18.10 -18.70
N GLN A 117 20.28 -16.97 -18.16
CA GLN A 117 21.58 -16.42 -18.46
C GLN A 117 22.10 -15.65 -17.25
N SER A 118 23.40 -15.71 -17.02
CA SER A 118 24.06 -14.91 -16.00
C SER A 118 25.43 -14.42 -16.44
N THR A 119 25.85 -13.29 -15.88
CA THR A 119 27.17 -12.69 -16.08
C THR A 119 27.66 -12.15 -14.74
N GLY A 120 28.94 -12.36 -14.42
CA GLY A 120 29.52 -11.94 -13.15
C GLY A 120 29.15 -12.83 -11.96
N ILE A 121 28.39 -13.92 -12.15
CA ILE A 121 28.09 -14.90 -11.10
C ILE A 121 28.31 -16.32 -11.61
N GLN A 122 28.64 -17.21 -10.67
CA GLN A 122 28.77 -18.63 -10.91
C GLN A 122 27.77 -19.40 -10.04
N HIS A 123 27.29 -20.54 -10.56
CA HIS A 123 26.45 -21.45 -9.81
C HIS A 123 27.27 -22.12 -8.70
N ILE A 124 26.71 -22.18 -7.49
CA ILE A 124 27.34 -22.88 -6.37
C ILE A 124 26.63 -24.22 -6.16
N GLU A 125 25.35 -24.15 -5.81
CA GLU A 125 24.50 -25.32 -5.62
C GLU A 125 23.02 -24.91 -5.68
N ASN A 126 22.12 -25.84 -6.01
CA ASN A 126 20.68 -25.61 -5.96
C ASN A 126 20.25 -24.28 -6.64
N LYS A 127 19.62 -23.39 -5.89
CA LYS A 127 19.17 -22.05 -6.31
C LYS A 127 20.11 -20.93 -5.82
N ILE A 128 21.37 -21.27 -5.55
CA ILE A 128 22.39 -20.39 -4.96
C ILE A 128 23.47 -20.09 -6.00
N TRP A 129 23.72 -18.80 -6.21
CA TRP A 129 24.72 -18.29 -7.14
C TRP A 129 25.57 -17.24 -6.44
N ALA A 130 26.86 -17.16 -6.75
CA ALA A 130 27.76 -16.23 -6.10
C ALA A 130 28.54 -15.38 -7.10
N TRP A 131 28.71 -14.12 -6.74
CA TRP A 131 29.69 -13.23 -7.35
C TRP A 131 31.07 -13.55 -6.77
N ASN A 132 32.07 -13.62 -7.63
CA ASN A 132 33.47 -13.55 -7.26
C ASN A 132 34.05 -12.23 -7.82
N ASP A 133 35.00 -11.63 -7.12
CA ASP A 133 35.53 -10.30 -7.47
C ASP A 133 36.26 -10.25 -8.83
N SER A 134 36.52 -11.43 -9.41
CA SER A 134 37.34 -11.65 -10.59
C SER A 134 36.53 -11.72 -11.89
N LEU A 135 35.20 -11.80 -11.84
CA LEU A 135 34.38 -12.04 -13.04
C LEU A 135 33.81 -10.77 -13.69
N SER A 136 33.42 -9.72 -12.96
CA SER A 136 32.92 -8.46 -13.54
C SER A 136 32.61 -7.39 -12.49
N SER A 137 32.61 -6.12 -12.90
CA SER A 137 32.07 -4.97 -12.14
C SER A 137 30.55 -4.82 -12.25
N ALA A 138 29.90 -5.47 -13.22
CA ALA A 138 28.45 -5.49 -13.39
C ALA A 138 27.92 -6.93 -13.44
N ILE A 139 26.99 -7.24 -12.53
CA ILE A 139 26.37 -8.56 -12.42
C ILE A 139 25.02 -8.53 -13.11
N THR A 140 24.74 -9.48 -14.00
CA THR A 140 23.43 -9.60 -14.63
C THR A 140 22.90 -11.02 -14.47
N VAL A 141 21.63 -11.14 -14.08
CA VAL A 141 20.92 -12.41 -13.93
C VAL A 141 19.59 -12.32 -14.66
N THR A 142 19.45 -13.06 -15.76
CA THR A 142 18.18 -13.22 -16.46
C THR A 142 17.56 -14.55 -16.05
N TYR A 143 16.33 -14.51 -15.54
CA TYR A 143 15.60 -15.69 -15.09
C TYR A 143 14.13 -15.64 -15.51
N ARG A 144 13.53 -16.83 -15.68
CA ARG A 144 12.09 -16.99 -15.80
C ARG A 144 11.47 -17.12 -14.42
N VAL A 145 10.27 -16.58 -14.29
CA VAL A 145 9.42 -16.80 -13.12
C VAL A 145 8.17 -17.51 -13.58
N ALA A 146 7.95 -18.71 -13.04
CA ALA A 146 6.70 -19.42 -13.24
C ALA A 146 5.55 -18.64 -12.59
N VAL A 147 4.52 -18.39 -13.39
CA VAL A 147 3.23 -17.85 -13.00
C VAL A 147 2.15 -18.85 -13.46
N ASN A 148 0.87 -18.54 -13.31
CA ASN A 148 -0.23 -19.48 -13.56
C ASN A 148 -0.23 -20.74 -12.68
N SER A 149 0.70 -20.89 -11.74
CA SER A 149 0.69 -22.01 -10.80
C SER A 149 -0.48 -21.87 -9.84
N SER A 150 -1.31 -22.92 -9.78
CA SER A 150 -2.41 -23.01 -8.82
C SER A 150 -1.83 -23.19 -7.43
N MET A 151 -2.02 -22.21 -6.55
CA MET A 151 -1.87 -22.43 -5.11
C MET A 151 -3.10 -23.18 -4.59
N LYS A 152 -3.16 -23.49 -3.29
CA LYS A 152 -4.27 -24.18 -2.61
C LYS A 152 -5.68 -23.68 -2.99
N PHE A 153 -5.79 -22.44 -3.48
CA PHE A 153 -7.04 -21.74 -3.74
C PHE A 153 -7.17 -21.21 -5.19
N GLY A 154 -6.35 -21.69 -6.12
CA GLY A 154 -6.34 -21.27 -7.52
C GLY A 154 -5.25 -20.27 -7.86
N VAL A 155 -5.38 -19.65 -9.04
CA VAL A 155 -4.33 -18.83 -9.65
C VAL A 155 -4.42 -17.39 -9.15
N ASN A 156 -3.31 -16.86 -8.61
CA ASN A 156 -3.18 -15.49 -8.08
C ASN A 156 -2.06 -14.67 -8.74
N ARG A 157 -1.35 -15.28 -9.70
CA ARG A 157 -0.34 -14.66 -10.55
C ARG A 157 -0.53 -15.23 -11.94
N VAL A 158 -0.58 -14.36 -12.93
CA VAL A 158 -1.00 -14.74 -14.28
C VAL A 158 -0.08 -14.21 -15.36
N GLU A 159 0.14 -15.01 -16.40
CA GLU A 159 0.51 -14.58 -17.75
C GLU A 159 -0.55 -15.10 -18.71
N THR A 160 -1.18 -14.19 -19.46
CA THR A 160 -2.12 -14.50 -20.56
C THR A 160 -1.51 -14.09 -21.90
N ASP A 161 -2.27 -14.18 -22.98
CA ASP A 161 -1.89 -13.64 -24.29
C ASP A 161 -1.71 -12.11 -24.27
N SER A 162 -2.51 -11.40 -23.47
CA SER A 162 -2.69 -9.95 -23.57
C SER A 162 -2.26 -9.16 -22.34
N TRP A 163 -2.14 -9.80 -21.19
CA TRP A 163 -1.68 -9.17 -19.94
C TRP A 163 -1.05 -10.17 -18.96
N ALA A 164 -0.30 -9.65 -17.99
CA ALA A 164 0.26 -10.41 -16.88
C ALA A 164 -0.03 -9.70 -15.54
N PHE A 165 -0.24 -10.46 -14.47
CA PHE A 165 -0.34 -9.90 -13.13
C PHE A 165 0.51 -10.70 -12.15
N LEU A 166 1.36 -10.03 -11.40
CA LEU A 166 2.25 -10.67 -10.44
C LEU A 166 2.73 -9.67 -9.38
N GLY A 167 3.25 -10.19 -8.28
CA GLY A 167 4.10 -9.37 -7.42
C GLY A 167 5.52 -9.29 -7.95
N THR A 168 6.26 -8.25 -7.55
CA THR A 168 7.62 -8.01 -8.08
C THR A 168 8.52 -9.22 -7.81
N PRO A 169 8.99 -9.91 -8.86
CA PRO A 169 9.82 -11.09 -8.74
C PRO A 169 11.26 -10.72 -8.43
N GLN A 170 11.61 -10.60 -7.16
CA GLN A 170 12.95 -10.20 -6.71
C GLN A 170 13.90 -11.40 -6.56
N VAL A 171 15.21 -11.13 -6.63
CA VAL A 171 16.25 -12.04 -6.13
C VAL A 171 16.55 -11.73 -4.67
N THR A 172 16.74 -12.76 -3.84
CA THR A 172 17.20 -12.56 -2.46
C THR A 172 18.71 -12.46 -2.44
N LEU A 173 19.25 -11.38 -1.85
CA LEU A 173 20.69 -11.14 -1.77
C LEU A 173 21.22 -11.34 -0.34
N ARG A 174 22.36 -12.00 -0.21
CA ARG A 174 23.21 -11.95 1.00
C ARG A 174 24.59 -11.47 0.62
N TYR A 175 25.20 -10.64 1.44
CA TYR A 175 26.47 -10.02 1.12
C TYR A 175 27.34 -9.80 2.36
N GLY A 176 28.64 -9.78 2.11
CA GLY A 176 29.66 -9.33 3.03
C GLY A 176 30.30 -8.05 2.51
N TYR A 177 30.70 -7.18 3.42
CA TYR A 177 31.34 -5.90 3.12
C TYR A 177 32.57 -5.70 4.03
N SER A 178 33.56 -4.95 3.56
CA SER A 178 34.67 -4.53 4.42
C SER A 178 34.15 -3.57 5.49
N TYR A 179 34.49 -3.80 6.76
CA TYR A 179 33.92 -3.06 7.90
C TYR A 179 34.11 -1.53 7.82
N TYR A 180 35.17 -1.09 7.13
CA TYR A 180 35.36 0.29 6.71
C TYR A 180 35.37 0.33 5.18
N PRO A 181 34.44 1.04 4.52
CA PRO A 181 33.28 1.82 5.04
C PRO A 181 32.08 0.97 5.54
N PRO A 182 31.11 1.55 6.29
CA PRO A 182 30.02 0.80 6.94
C PRO A 182 29.07 0.09 5.95
N ASN A 183 28.20 -0.79 6.48
CA ASN A 183 27.24 -1.60 5.73
C ASN A 183 26.57 -0.82 4.59
N PRO A 184 26.75 -1.21 3.31
CA PRO A 184 26.08 -0.54 2.22
C PRO A 184 24.57 -0.78 2.29
N ASP A 185 23.81 0.28 2.04
CA ASP A 185 22.36 0.18 1.85
C ASP A 185 22.05 -0.48 0.48
N ARG A 186 20.78 -0.79 0.22
CA ARG A 186 20.31 -1.30 -1.07
C ARG A 186 19.36 -0.30 -1.71
N GLN A 187 19.65 0.05 -2.96
CA GLN A 187 18.75 0.85 -3.77
C GLN A 187 18.20 -0.01 -4.90
N HIS A 188 16.89 0.09 -5.11
CA HIS A 188 16.19 -0.71 -6.09
C HIS A 188 15.52 0.18 -7.13
N GLU A 189 15.61 -0.22 -8.39
CA GLU A 189 14.81 0.34 -9.48
C GLU A 189 14.07 -0.77 -10.20
N LEU A 190 12.89 -0.45 -10.71
CA LEU A 190 12.03 -1.38 -11.44
C LEU A 190 11.54 -0.74 -12.72
N LEU A 191 11.76 -1.47 -13.81
CA LEU A 191 11.31 -1.17 -15.15
C LEU A 191 10.45 -2.33 -15.64
N ILE A 192 9.35 -1.99 -16.29
CA ILE A 192 8.54 -2.94 -17.06
C ILE A 192 8.76 -2.67 -18.55
N GLN A 193 8.90 -3.72 -19.34
CA GLN A 193 9.03 -3.61 -20.78
C GLN A 193 7.63 -3.54 -21.41
N GLY A 194 7.42 -2.51 -22.24
CA GLY A 194 6.14 -2.25 -22.89
C GLY A 194 5.10 -1.59 -21.97
N ALA A 195 3.82 -1.76 -22.32
CA ALA A 195 2.72 -1.19 -21.54
C ALA A 195 2.54 -1.91 -20.20
N GLY A 196 2.12 -1.18 -19.18
CA GLY A 196 1.71 -1.76 -17.90
C GLY A 196 1.63 -0.73 -16.79
N TYR A 197 1.24 -1.19 -15.62
CA TYR A 197 1.08 -0.39 -14.41
C TYR A 197 1.87 -1.00 -13.26
N VAL A 198 2.70 -0.16 -12.64
CA VAL A 198 3.48 -0.49 -11.45
C VAL A 198 2.86 0.24 -10.27
N THR A 199 2.51 -0.48 -9.20
CA THR A 199 1.99 0.19 -7.99
C THR A 199 3.01 1.17 -7.44
N PRO A 200 2.63 2.41 -7.09
CA PRO A 200 3.50 3.32 -6.36
C PRO A 200 4.03 2.65 -5.10
N THR A 201 5.33 2.79 -4.86
CA THR A 201 5.97 2.30 -3.64
C THR A 201 5.75 3.29 -2.49
N PRO A 202 5.29 2.82 -1.31
CA PRO A 202 5.44 3.57 -0.08
C PRO A 202 6.91 3.95 0.18
N ASP A 203 7.16 5.08 0.84
CA ASP A 203 8.51 5.61 1.08
C ASP A 203 9.44 4.64 1.84
N ASN A 204 8.86 3.66 2.54
CA ASN A 204 9.56 2.65 3.32
C ASN A 204 9.62 1.26 2.65
N GLU A 205 9.18 1.13 1.40
CA GLU A 205 9.19 -0.13 0.66
C GLU A 205 10.10 -0.01 -0.57
N PRO A 206 11.07 -0.94 -0.74
CA PRO A 206 12.06 -0.80 -1.80
C PRO A 206 11.49 -0.96 -3.20
N LEU A 207 10.38 -1.71 -3.35
CA LEU A 207 9.84 -2.10 -4.64
C LEU A 207 8.33 -2.30 -4.60
N ALA A 208 7.70 -2.09 -5.76
CA ALA A 208 6.28 -2.30 -5.98
C ALA A 208 5.87 -3.71 -5.58
N ARG A 209 4.63 -3.90 -5.13
CA ARG A 209 4.17 -5.20 -4.62
C ARG A 209 3.25 -5.93 -5.58
N TYR A 210 2.52 -5.19 -6.41
CA TYR A 210 1.78 -5.74 -7.53
C TYR A 210 2.10 -4.97 -8.81
N LEU A 211 2.04 -5.70 -9.92
CA LEU A 211 2.36 -5.22 -11.25
C LEU A 211 1.31 -5.78 -12.20
N LEU A 212 0.83 -4.93 -13.10
CA LEU A 212 0.07 -5.35 -14.27
C LEU A 212 0.93 -5.07 -15.50
N LEU A 213 1.27 -6.11 -16.26
CA LEU A 213 1.97 -5.98 -17.54
C LEU A 213 0.96 -6.10 -18.68
N GLY A 214 1.18 -5.37 -19.77
CA GLY A 214 0.28 -5.26 -20.92
C GLY A 214 -0.61 -4.02 -20.89
N PRO A 215 -1.39 -3.78 -21.97
CA PRO A 215 -2.31 -2.66 -22.05
C PRO A 215 -3.36 -2.69 -20.94
N TYR A 216 -3.57 -1.56 -20.29
CA TYR A 216 -4.50 -1.41 -19.18
C TYR A 216 -5.41 -0.20 -19.36
N ASN A 217 -6.48 -0.17 -18.57
CA ASN A 217 -7.27 1.01 -18.28
C ASN A 217 -7.07 1.36 -16.81
N SER A 218 -7.24 2.63 -16.48
CA SER A 218 -7.24 3.09 -15.10
C SER A 218 -8.22 4.23 -14.87
N ARG A 219 -8.63 4.39 -13.61
CA ARG A 219 -9.31 5.57 -13.09
C ARG A 219 -8.71 5.93 -11.74
N THR A 220 -8.77 7.22 -11.42
CA THR A 220 -8.29 7.74 -10.15
C THR A 220 -9.41 8.49 -9.44
N ALA A 221 -9.46 8.33 -8.12
CA ALA A 221 -10.24 9.20 -7.25
C ALA A 221 -9.35 9.69 -6.11
N GLN A 222 -9.63 10.89 -5.61
CA GLN A 222 -8.86 11.52 -4.55
C GLN A 222 -9.79 12.03 -3.45
N THR A 223 -9.33 11.89 -2.21
CA THR A 223 -9.87 12.52 -1.01
C THR A 223 -8.74 13.32 -0.35
N PRO A 224 -9.02 14.17 0.64
CA PRO A 224 -7.97 14.90 1.36
C PRO A 224 -6.92 13.97 2.01
N SER A 225 -7.27 12.71 2.29
CA SER A 225 -6.41 11.75 2.99
C SER A 225 -5.83 10.67 2.09
N GLN A 226 -6.45 10.34 0.95
CA GLN A 226 -6.02 9.25 0.08
C GLN A 226 -6.30 9.48 -1.41
N THR A 227 -5.41 8.93 -2.24
CA THR A 227 -5.53 8.77 -3.69
C THR A 227 -5.71 7.29 -4.00
N PHE A 228 -6.74 6.97 -4.77
CA PHE A 228 -7.05 5.63 -5.23
C PHE A 228 -6.73 5.50 -6.72
N HIS A 229 -5.98 4.47 -7.09
CA HIS A 229 -5.73 4.09 -8.48
C HIS A 229 -6.44 2.76 -8.75
N TYR A 230 -7.53 2.79 -9.50
CA TYR A 230 -8.27 1.60 -9.91
C TYR A 230 -7.81 1.19 -11.31
N VAL A 231 -7.29 -0.02 -11.46
CA VAL A 231 -6.54 -0.48 -12.65
C VAL A 231 -7.07 -1.84 -13.11
N TRP A 232 -7.21 -2.04 -14.43
CA TRP A 232 -7.63 -3.33 -14.98
C TRP A 232 -7.08 -3.54 -16.41
N PRO A 233 -6.91 -4.79 -16.89
CA PRO A 233 -6.47 -5.04 -18.26
C PRO A 233 -7.43 -4.44 -19.30
N ARG A 234 -6.91 -3.91 -20.41
CA ARG A 234 -7.66 -3.06 -21.36
C ARG A 234 -8.96 -3.67 -21.86
N ASN A 235 -8.98 -4.97 -22.14
CA ASN A 235 -10.11 -5.68 -22.74
C ASN A 235 -10.89 -6.50 -21.69
N THR A 236 -11.05 -5.96 -20.48
CA THR A 236 -11.76 -6.63 -19.39
C THR A 236 -13.17 -6.08 -19.23
N THR A 237 -14.16 -6.99 -19.16
CA THR A 237 -15.50 -6.66 -18.67
C THR A 237 -15.53 -6.78 -17.16
N LEU A 238 -16.00 -5.74 -16.47
CA LEU A 238 -16.05 -5.67 -15.01
C LEU A 238 -17.49 -5.84 -14.52
N ALA A 239 -17.71 -6.73 -13.56
CA ALA A 239 -19.01 -6.87 -12.90
C ALA A 239 -19.31 -5.68 -11.96
N MET A 240 -18.27 -5.09 -11.38
CA MET A 240 -18.35 -3.86 -10.59
C MET A 240 -17.89 -2.67 -11.44
N ASP A 241 -18.77 -1.70 -11.64
CA ASP A 241 -18.44 -0.45 -12.33
C ASP A 241 -17.28 0.29 -11.59
N PRO A 242 -16.23 0.76 -12.29
CA PRO A 242 -15.11 1.46 -11.68
C PRO A 242 -15.50 2.72 -10.89
N SER A 243 -16.48 3.50 -11.35
CA SER A 243 -16.92 4.69 -10.60
C SER A 243 -17.63 4.30 -9.30
N ARG A 244 -18.42 3.22 -9.33
CA ARG A 244 -19.00 2.65 -8.10
C ARG A 244 -17.92 2.15 -7.14
N ALA A 245 -16.92 1.42 -7.63
CA ALA A 245 -15.81 0.94 -6.81
C ALA A 245 -15.03 2.09 -6.15
N LEU A 246 -14.71 3.12 -6.93
CA LEU A 246 -14.04 4.32 -6.42
C LEU A 246 -14.90 5.07 -5.40
N GLY A 247 -16.22 5.23 -5.63
CA GLY A 247 -17.12 5.85 -4.67
C GLY A 247 -17.21 5.09 -3.33
N ILE A 248 -17.16 3.75 -3.37
CA ILE A 248 -17.05 2.93 -2.16
C ILE A 248 -15.74 3.24 -1.44
N LEU A 249 -14.61 3.22 -2.14
CA LEU A 249 -13.28 3.44 -1.55
C LEU A 249 -13.15 4.84 -0.94
N THR A 250 -13.65 5.89 -1.60
CA THR A 250 -13.64 7.25 -1.06
C THR A 250 -14.45 7.34 0.23
N ASN A 251 -15.65 6.73 0.26
CA ASN A 251 -16.48 6.70 1.47
C ASN A 251 -15.83 5.89 2.60
N LEU A 252 -15.18 4.78 2.27
CA LEU A 252 -14.42 3.98 3.23
C LEU A 252 -13.22 4.72 3.80
N SER A 253 -12.55 5.55 3.00
CA SER A 253 -11.42 6.39 3.46
C SER A 253 -11.81 7.35 4.57
N THR A 254 -13.05 7.83 4.54
CA THR A 254 -13.61 8.72 5.56
C THR A 254 -14.19 7.94 6.74
N ALA A 255 -14.97 6.89 6.48
CA ALA A 255 -15.68 6.15 7.51
C ALA A 255 -14.76 5.24 8.36
N PHE A 256 -13.73 4.65 7.75
CA PHE A 256 -12.83 3.72 8.44
C PHE A 256 -11.55 4.39 8.93
N ASN A 257 -11.72 5.23 9.96
CA ASN A 257 -10.64 6.04 10.52
C ASN A 257 -9.85 5.29 11.61
N VAL A 258 -8.95 4.39 11.21
CA VAL A 258 -8.04 3.64 12.10
C VAL A 258 -6.60 4.16 12.08
N SER A 259 -6.40 5.45 11.74
CA SER A 259 -5.09 6.08 11.42
C SER A 259 -4.36 5.43 10.24
N ALA A 260 -3.80 6.26 9.37
CA ALA A 260 -3.55 5.87 8.00
C ALA A 260 -2.20 5.18 7.76
N LYS A 261 -2.25 4.06 7.02
CA LYS A 261 -1.22 3.70 6.04
C LYS A 261 -1.44 4.46 4.72
N ASP A 262 -0.39 4.47 3.89
CA ASP A 262 -0.13 5.26 2.66
C ASP A 262 -1.29 6.12 2.11
N PRO A 263 -1.03 7.41 1.78
CA PRO A 263 -1.98 8.22 1.02
C PRO A 263 -2.29 7.68 -0.38
N ARG A 264 -1.66 6.60 -0.85
CA ARG A 264 -1.89 6.01 -2.18
C ARG A 264 -2.29 4.54 -2.04
N VAL A 265 -3.45 4.20 -2.57
CA VAL A 265 -3.97 2.83 -2.63
C VAL A 265 -4.16 2.43 -4.09
N SER A 266 -3.60 1.29 -4.49
CA SER A 266 -3.81 0.72 -5.82
C SER A 266 -4.74 -0.49 -5.75
N VAL A 267 -5.75 -0.50 -6.61
CA VAL A 267 -6.77 -1.56 -6.70
C VAL A 267 -6.75 -2.14 -8.10
N PHE A 268 -6.53 -3.45 -8.22
CA PHE A 268 -6.60 -4.16 -9.48
C PHE A 268 -7.92 -4.93 -9.61
N SER A 269 -8.57 -4.88 -10.78
CA SER A 269 -9.70 -5.75 -11.10
C SER A 269 -9.30 -6.72 -12.20
N LEU A 270 -9.17 -7.99 -11.86
CA LEU A 270 -8.47 -8.98 -12.68
C LEU A 270 -9.41 -10.09 -13.18
N PRO A 271 -9.50 -10.33 -14.50
CA PRO A 271 -10.34 -11.40 -15.04
C PRO A 271 -9.71 -12.78 -14.87
N HIS A 272 -10.49 -13.81 -15.22
CA HIS A 272 -9.96 -15.15 -15.44
C HIS A 272 -8.67 -15.10 -16.30
N PRO A 273 -7.62 -15.88 -15.98
CA PRO A 273 -7.58 -17.01 -15.04
C PRO A 273 -7.36 -16.68 -13.57
N ILE A 274 -7.30 -15.40 -13.17
CA ILE A 274 -7.30 -15.07 -11.74
C ILE A 274 -8.56 -15.66 -11.09
N ARG A 275 -8.35 -16.36 -9.96
CA ARG A 275 -9.43 -16.95 -9.17
C ARG A 275 -10.46 -15.90 -8.72
N GLY A 276 -11.65 -16.36 -8.34
CA GLY A 276 -12.61 -15.51 -7.63
C GLY A 276 -12.06 -14.97 -6.31
N GLY A 277 -12.58 -13.84 -5.86
CA GLY A 277 -12.19 -13.21 -4.60
C GLY A 277 -11.30 -12.00 -4.71
N GLY A 278 -10.51 -11.74 -3.67
CA GLY A 278 -9.48 -10.72 -3.66
C GLY A 278 -8.24 -11.16 -2.89
N ALA A 279 -7.23 -10.30 -2.89
CA ALA A 279 -6.16 -10.31 -1.91
C ALA A 279 -5.54 -8.92 -1.78
N SER A 280 -4.94 -8.66 -0.62
CA SER A 280 -4.29 -7.40 -0.31
C SER A 280 -2.87 -7.62 0.18
N TYR A 281 -2.02 -6.67 -0.17
CA TYR A 281 -0.69 -6.55 0.40
C TYR A 281 -0.36 -5.08 0.58
N ASN A 282 -0.23 -4.66 1.84
CA ASN A 282 -0.03 -3.25 2.19
C ASN A 282 -1.11 -2.38 1.51
N THR A 283 -0.73 -1.37 0.73
CA THR A 283 -1.69 -0.48 0.06
C THR A 283 -2.02 -0.88 -1.37
N SER A 284 -1.65 -2.10 -1.77
CA SER A 284 -1.98 -2.67 -3.07
C SER A 284 -2.90 -3.86 -2.88
N LEU A 285 -4.05 -3.85 -3.55
CA LEU A 285 -5.02 -4.93 -3.46
C LEU A 285 -5.57 -5.28 -4.84
N TRP A 286 -6.09 -6.49 -4.97
CA TRP A 286 -6.80 -6.91 -6.17
C TRP A 286 -8.11 -7.59 -5.82
N ILE A 287 -9.08 -7.46 -6.70
CA ILE A 287 -10.35 -8.19 -6.70
C ILE A 287 -10.55 -8.86 -8.06
N SER A 288 -11.31 -9.95 -8.10
CA SER A 288 -11.70 -10.60 -9.33
C SER A 288 -12.61 -9.67 -10.12
N ALA A 289 -12.44 -9.60 -11.44
CA ALA A 289 -13.31 -8.81 -12.33
C ALA A 289 -14.77 -9.27 -12.30
N SER A 290 -15.04 -10.50 -11.89
CA SER A 290 -16.40 -11.04 -11.69
C SER A 290 -16.99 -10.72 -10.32
N THR A 291 -16.30 -9.93 -9.48
CA THR A 291 -16.82 -9.53 -8.15
C THR A 291 -18.07 -8.67 -8.31
N PRO A 292 -19.25 -9.12 -7.84
CA PRO A 292 -20.47 -8.36 -8.03
C PRO A 292 -20.50 -7.12 -7.12
N PRO A 293 -21.27 -6.07 -7.47
CA PRO A 293 -21.44 -4.87 -6.64
C PRO A 293 -22.02 -5.13 -5.23
N THR A 294 -22.66 -6.28 -5.04
CA THR A 294 -23.24 -6.77 -3.78
C THR A 294 -22.25 -7.59 -2.94
N SER A 295 -21.01 -7.76 -3.40
CA SER A 295 -19.95 -8.41 -2.65
C SER A 295 -19.31 -7.47 -1.62
N ASP A 296 -18.86 -8.02 -0.51
CA ASP A 296 -18.11 -7.29 0.53
C ASP A 296 -16.58 -7.42 0.31
N VAL A 297 -16.13 -8.13 -0.74
CA VAL A 297 -14.70 -8.36 -1.03
C VAL A 297 -13.91 -7.04 -1.11
N LEU A 298 -14.41 -6.03 -1.85
CA LEU A 298 -13.72 -4.74 -1.93
C LEU A 298 -13.57 -4.07 -0.57
N TYR A 299 -14.57 -4.20 0.31
CA TYR A 299 -14.52 -3.66 1.67
C TYR A 299 -13.49 -4.41 2.52
N HIS A 300 -13.49 -5.74 2.44
CA HIS A 300 -12.55 -6.61 3.15
C HIS A 300 -11.10 -6.32 2.77
N GLU A 301 -10.81 -6.30 1.47
CA GLU A 301 -9.48 -6.00 0.95
C GLU A 301 -9.04 -4.57 1.32
N TYR A 302 -9.97 -3.60 1.27
CA TYR A 302 -9.66 -2.26 1.73
C TYR A 302 -9.30 -2.23 3.22
N VAL A 303 -9.98 -2.99 4.10
CA VAL A 303 -9.63 -3.06 5.53
C VAL A 303 -8.21 -3.58 5.72
N HIS A 304 -7.76 -4.59 4.98
CA HIS A 304 -6.37 -5.05 5.01
C HIS A 304 -5.38 -3.94 4.69
N SER A 305 -5.69 -3.03 3.77
CA SER A 305 -4.83 -1.87 3.45
C SER A 305 -4.63 -0.90 4.61
N ARG A 306 -5.48 -1.00 5.64
CA ARG A 306 -5.44 -0.15 6.85
C ARG A 306 -4.90 -0.90 8.07
N GLN A 307 -4.58 -2.19 7.96
CA GLN A 307 -3.99 -2.96 9.03
C GLN A 307 -2.49 -2.68 9.09
N SER A 308 -2.07 -1.96 10.14
CA SER A 308 -0.67 -1.59 10.37
C SER A 308 -0.20 -2.01 11.77
N PHE A 309 -0.98 -2.84 12.46
CA PHE A 309 -0.57 -3.39 13.74
C PHE A 309 0.56 -4.43 13.55
N PRO A 310 1.37 -4.67 14.58
CA PRO A 310 2.51 -5.57 14.47
C PRO A 310 2.16 -7.02 14.18
N GLU A 311 3.20 -7.82 13.89
CA GLU A 311 3.07 -9.28 13.76
C GLU A 311 2.35 -9.90 14.97
N THR A 312 1.43 -10.82 14.70
CA THR A 312 0.64 -11.48 15.73
C THR A 312 1.30 -12.75 16.22
N THR A 313 1.06 -13.14 17.48
CA THR A 313 1.29 -14.54 17.86
C THR A 313 0.36 -15.47 17.09
N ALA A 314 0.68 -16.77 17.01
CA ALA A 314 -0.21 -17.76 16.38
C ALA A 314 -1.65 -17.72 16.94
N ALA A 315 -1.78 -17.51 18.26
CA ALA A 315 -3.06 -17.38 18.94
C ALA A 315 -3.86 -16.12 18.61
N MET A 316 -3.23 -15.14 17.95
CA MET A 316 -3.84 -13.89 17.50
C MET A 316 -3.93 -13.76 15.98
N ALA A 317 -3.47 -14.76 15.22
CA ALA A 317 -3.49 -14.72 13.75
C ALA A 317 -4.90 -14.48 13.17
N TRP A 318 -5.94 -14.95 13.86
CA TRP A 318 -7.34 -14.73 13.47
C TRP A 318 -7.75 -13.26 13.41
N LEU A 319 -7.07 -12.36 14.13
CA LEU A 319 -7.44 -10.94 14.20
C LEU A 319 -7.32 -10.27 12.82
N ILE A 320 -6.41 -10.75 11.97
CA ILE A 320 -6.17 -10.23 10.62
C ILE A 320 -7.46 -10.40 9.78
N GLU A 321 -7.92 -11.64 9.60
CA GLU A 321 -9.14 -11.91 8.82
C GLU A 321 -10.42 -11.53 9.56
N GLY A 322 -10.48 -11.74 10.86
CA GLY A 322 -11.67 -11.45 11.65
C GLY A 322 -11.99 -9.96 11.62
N SER A 323 -10.98 -9.08 11.66
CA SER A 323 -11.20 -7.64 11.59
C SER A 323 -11.51 -7.15 10.18
N ALA A 324 -10.87 -7.71 9.15
CA ALA A 324 -11.23 -7.44 7.77
C ALA A 324 -12.69 -7.84 7.48
N SER A 325 -13.10 -9.03 7.93
CA SER A 325 -14.46 -9.54 7.79
C SER A 325 -15.47 -8.69 8.56
N TYR A 326 -15.22 -8.44 9.85
CA TYR A 326 -16.11 -7.62 10.68
C TYR A 326 -16.33 -6.23 10.10
N TYR A 327 -15.25 -5.51 9.80
CA TYR A 327 -15.37 -4.15 9.26
C TYR A 327 -15.90 -4.13 7.84
N SER A 328 -15.70 -5.18 7.03
CA SER A 328 -16.31 -5.26 5.71
C SER A 328 -17.84 -5.21 5.80
N HIS A 329 -18.44 -6.02 6.67
CA HIS A 329 -19.89 -6.07 6.85
C HIS A 329 -20.41 -4.81 7.57
N TYR A 330 -19.72 -4.37 8.62
CA TYR A 330 -20.10 -3.17 9.37
C TYR A 330 -20.08 -1.93 8.48
N LEU A 331 -19.02 -1.71 7.70
CA LEU A 331 -18.89 -0.52 6.85
C LEU A 331 -19.83 -0.58 5.65
N ALA A 332 -20.08 -1.76 5.08
CA ALA A 332 -21.08 -1.91 4.01
C ALA A 332 -22.48 -1.49 4.48
N TRP A 333 -22.86 -1.86 5.71
CA TRP A 333 -24.11 -1.41 6.34
C TRP A 333 -24.09 0.06 6.77
N GLN A 334 -23.04 0.51 7.45
CA GLN A 334 -22.90 1.89 7.94
C GLN A 334 -23.02 2.91 6.79
N LEU A 335 -22.44 2.58 5.63
CA LEU A 335 -22.49 3.40 4.42
C LEU A 335 -23.76 3.20 3.58
N GLY A 336 -24.74 2.43 4.08
CA GLY A 336 -26.03 2.21 3.42
C GLY A 336 -26.01 1.32 2.18
N ASN A 337 -24.91 0.59 1.95
CA ASN A 337 -24.81 -0.36 0.83
C ASN A 337 -25.42 -1.73 1.16
N ARG A 338 -25.75 -1.97 2.44
CA ARG A 338 -26.46 -3.15 2.96
C ARG A 338 -27.47 -2.70 4.00
N ASP A 339 -28.55 -3.44 4.13
CA ASP A 339 -29.48 -3.29 5.25
C ASP A 339 -28.94 -3.96 6.52
N LEU A 340 -29.61 -3.68 7.64
CA LEU A 340 -29.25 -4.20 8.96
C LEU A 340 -29.38 -5.72 9.04
N GLU A 341 -30.39 -6.28 8.38
CA GLU A 341 -30.64 -7.72 8.36
C GLU A 341 -29.47 -8.45 7.67
N THR A 342 -29.02 -7.95 6.51
CA THR A 342 -27.85 -8.48 5.81
C THR A 342 -26.59 -8.38 6.67
N PHE A 343 -26.38 -7.26 7.38
CA PHE A 343 -25.25 -7.14 8.31
C PHE A 343 -25.31 -8.19 9.43
N ARG A 344 -26.47 -8.34 10.06
CA ARG A 344 -26.67 -9.32 11.13
C ARG A 344 -26.42 -10.74 10.62
N ASP A 345 -27.00 -11.07 9.47
CA ASP A 345 -26.86 -12.36 8.81
C ASP A 345 -25.41 -12.69 8.50
N ARG A 346 -24.66 -11.73 7.95
CA ARG A 346 -23.24 -11.90 7.65
C ARG A 346 -22.40 -12.20 8.89
N LEU A 347 -22.76 -11.68 10.06
CA LEU A 347 -22.04 -11.95 11.30
C LEU A 347 -22.30 -13.33 11.91
N VAL A 348 -23.41 -13.99 11.57
CA VAL A 348 -23.81 -15.25 12.21
C VAL A 348 -23.80 -16.45 11.26
N ARG A 349 -23.85 -16.20 9.95
CA ARG A 349 -23.83 -17.24 8.92
C ARG A 349 -22.47 -17.93 8.88
N GLY A 350 -22.47 -19.25 8.74
CA GLY A 350 -21.23 -20.01 8.54
C GLY A 350 -20.30 -20.09 9.75
N VAL A 351 -20.69 -19.54 10.92
CA VAL A 351 -19.84 -19.57 12.12
C VAL A 351 -19.63 -21.02 12.59
N PRO A 352 -18.39 -21.53 12.58
CA PRO A 352 -18.13 -22.91 12.96
C PRO A 352 -18.39 -23.13 14.46
N THR A 353 -19.03 -24.24 14.79
CA THR A 353 -19.47 -24.57 16.16
C THR A 353 -18.36 -25.16 17.03
N ASP A 354 -17.28 -25.66 16.43
CA ASP A 354 -16.22 -26.41 17.09
C ASP A 354 -14.84 -25.73 17.03
N ALA A 355 -14.75 -24.57 16.39
CA ALA A 355 -13.50 -23.85 16.21
C ALA A 355 -13.03 -23.14 17.48
N VAL A 356 -11.71 -23.16 17.70
CA VAL A 356 -11.03 -22.39 18.74
C VAL A 356 -10.09 -21.40 18.06
N LEU A 357 -10.38 -20.10 18.10
CA LEU A 357 -9.64 -19.10 17.32
C LEU A 357 -8.14 -19.11 17.62
N ALA A 358 -7.74 -19.36 18.87
CA ALA A 358 -6.34 -19.40 19.26
C ALA A 358 -5.52 -20.54 18.60
N THR A 359 -6.16 -21.57 18.04
CA THR A 359 -5.47 -22.77 17.52
C THR A 359 -5.91 -23.20 16.13
N THR A 360 -7.10 -22.81 15.67
CA THR A 360 -7.72 -23.28 14.41
C THR A 360 -7.82 -22.21 13.32
N ALA A 361 -7.37 -20.98 13.62
CA ALA A 361 -7.50 -19.83 12.73
C ALA A 361 -6.81 -19.98 11.38
N GLN A 362 -5.73 -20.76 11.30
CA GLN A 362 -4.95 -20.91 10.07
C GLN A 362 -5.45 -22.04 9.17
N THR A 363 -6.41 -22.85 9.64
CA THR A 363 -6.81 -24.09 8.97
C THR A 363 -8.31 -24.15 8.64
N THR A 364 -9.08 -23.14 9.05
CA THR A 364 -10.55 -23.11 8.90
C THR A 364 -11.04 -21.68 8.64
N ASP A 365 -12.28 -21.53 8.15
CA ASP A 365 -12.96 -20.24 7.97
C ASP A 365 -13.29 -19.57 9.33
N ALA A 366 -12.91 -20.17 10.46
CA ALA A 366 -13.16 -19.62 11.79
C ALA A 366 -12.57 -18.22 11.99
N ALA A 367 -11.42 -17.93 11.37
CA ALA A 367 -10.82 -16.60 11.46
C ALA A 367 -11.74 -15.52 10.86
N TYR A 368 -12.40 -15.82 9.74
CA TYR A 368 -13.36 -14.92 9.08
C TYR A 368 -14.65 -14.86 9.90
N GLU A 369 -15.33 -16.00 10.07
CA GLU A 369 -16.70 -16.04 10.58
C GLU A 369 -16.77 -15.84 12.10
N LYS A 370 -16.12 -16.73 12.86
CA LYS A 370 -16.11 -16.62 14.33
C LYS A 370 -15.31 -15.40 14.78
N GLY A 371 -14.21 -15.08 14.10
CA GLY A 371 -13.41 -13.88 14.37
C GLY A 371 -14.22 -12.60 14.22
N ALA A 372 -14.98 -12.46 13.12
CA ALA A 372 -15.84 -11.30 12.91
C ALA A 372 -16.90 -11.16 14.00
N LEU A 373 -17.56 -12.27 14.35
CA LEU A 373 -18.59 -12.28 15.39
C LEU A 373 -18.04 -11.93 16.78
N VAL A 374 -16.84 -12.40 17.11
CA VAL A 374 -16.14 -12.02 18.34
C VAL A 374 -15.85 -10.53 18.36
N LEU A 375 -15.34 -9.96 17.28
CA LEU A 375 -15.07 -8.52 17.21
C LEU A 375 -16.34 -7.69 17.27
N ALA A 376 -17.42 -8.10 16.60
CA ALA A 376 -18.73 -7.46 16.74
C ALA A 376 -19.20 -7.44 18.20
N LYS A 377 -19.07 -8.57 18.92
CA LYS A 377 -19.43 -8.65 20.34
C LYS A 377 -18.60 -7.70 21.21
N LEU A 378 -17.30 -7.58 20.92
CA LEU A 378 -16.41 -6.68 21.64
C LEU A 378 -16.76 -5.21 21.35
N ASP A 379 -17.02 -4.85 20.10
CA ASP A 379 -17.40 -3.48 19.73
C ASP A 379 -18.72 -3.08 20.41
N ILE A 380 -19.74 -3.95 20.36
CA ILE A 380 -21.01 -3.75 21.07
C ILE A 380 -20.79 -3.51 22.57
N ARG A 381 -19.91 -4.30 23.20
CA ARG A 381 -19.60 -4.15 24.63
C ARG A 381 -18.92 -2.81 24.92
N ILE A 382 -17.97 -2.40 24.08
CA ILE A 382 -17.25 -1.13 24.21
C ILE A 382 -18.25 0.02 24.08
N ARG A 383 -19.04 0.04 23.01
CA ARG A 383 -20.05 1.09 22.77
C ARG A 383 -21.02 1.20 23.94
N ASN A 384 -21.60 0.09 24.40
CA ASN A 384 -22.54 0.10 25.52
C ASN A 384 -21.89 0.58 26.83
N LYS A 385 -20.68 0.12 27.15
CA LYS A 385 -20.00 0.49 28.41
C LYS A 385 -19.42 1.90 28.41
N THR A 386 -19.32 2.54 27.26
CA THR A 386 -18.76 3.88 27.10
C THR A 386 -19.81 4.88 26.59
N ASN A 387 -21.09 4.49 26.54
CA ASN A 387 -22.18 5.29 25.95
C ASN A 387 -21.84 5.83 24.55
N GLY A 388 -21.21 4.99 23.72
CA GLY A 388 -20.78 5.32 22.36
C GLY A 388 -19.53 6.18 22.26
N ARG A 389 -18.92 6.62 23.37
CA ARG A 389 -17.71 7.45 23.37
C ARG A 389 -16.52 6.77 22.72
N TYR A 390 -16.41 5.45 22.86
CA TYR A 390 -15.37 4.66 22.22
C TYR A 390 -15.97 3.51 21.44
N THR A 391 -15.21 3.03 20.47
CA THR A 391 -15.52 1.89 19.59
C THR A 391 -14.28 1.01 19.45
N LEU A 392 -14.47 -0.17 18.86
CA LEU A 392 -13.36 -1.03 18.45
C LEU A 392 -12.45 -0.31 17.43
N MET A 393 -12.95 0.64 16.64
CA MET A 393 -12.15 1.38 15.67
C MET A 393 -11.07 2.23 16.35
N ASP A 394 -11.35 2.76 17.56
CA ASP A 394 -10.37 3.47 18.39
C ASP A 394 -9.26 2.54 18.89
N VAL A 395 -9.61 1.29 19.19
CA VAL A 395 -8.63 0.26 19.57
C VAL A 395 -7.73 -0.07 18.38
N PHE A 396 -8.28 -0.28 17.18
CA PHE A 396 -7.48 -0.53 15.98
C PHE A 396 -6.58 0.65 15.63
N ARG A 397 -7.07 1.89 15.82
CA ARG A 397 -6.23 3.08 15.72
C ARG A 397 -5.04 3.02 16.64
N ARG A 398 -5.23 2.62 17.90
CA ARG A 398 -4.11 2.43 18.84
C ARG A 398 -3.18 1.29 18.40
N LEU A 399 -3.72 0.15 17.98
CA LEU A 399 -2.92 -1.00 17.53
C LEU A 399 -2.02 -0.63 16.35
N ASN A 400 -2.51 0.18 15.41
CA ASN A 400 -1.75 0.67 14.26
C ASN A 400 -0.59 1.61 14.62
N THR A 401 -0.54 2.14 15.85
CA THR A 401 0.59 2.95 16.35
C THR A 401 1.69 2.14 17.05
N ILE A 402 1.49 0.83 17.22
CA ILE A 402 2.45 -0.05 17.88
C ILE A 402 3.56 -0.41 16.87
N THR A 403 4.82 -0.27 17.27
CA THR A 403 5.97 -0.48 16.39
C THR A 403 6.33 -1.96 16.20
N GLU A 404 7.04 -2.26 15.10
CA GLU A 404 7.36 -3.61 14.60
C GLU A 404 8.14 -4.50 15.58
N SER A 405 8.83 -3.94 16.58
CA SER A 405 9.58 -4.74 17.56
C SER A 405 8.70 -5.47 18.57
N GLN A 406 7.38 -5.31 18.50
CA GLN A 406 6.44 -5.80 19.50
C GLN A 406 5.45 -6.78 18.88
N ILE A 407 5.41 -8.03 19.35
CA ILE A 407 4.43 -9.01 18.88
C ILE A 407 3.06 -8.77 19.54
N LEU A 408 1.98 -8.82 18.76
CA LEU A 408 0.61 -8.71 19.24
C LEU A 408 0.12 -10.06 19.79
N SER A 409 0.12 -10.18 21.12
CA SER A 409 -0.42 -11.32 21.87
C SER A 409 -1.86 -11.08 22.36
N VAL A 410 -2.53 -12.14 22.83
CA VAL A 410 -3.87 -12.05 23.45
C VAL A 410 -3.90 -11.05 24.61
N SER A 411 -2.91 -11.14 25.51
CA SER A 411 -2.82 -10.24 26.67
C SER A 411 -2.61 -8.78 26.25
N ARG A 412 -1.81 -8.54 25.20
CA ARG A 412 -1.57 -7.20 24.67
C ARG A 412 -2.81 -6.62 24.01
N PHE A 413 -3.56 -7.43 23.27
CA PHE A 413 -4.84 -7.03 22.69
C PHE A 413 -5.85 -6.63 23.79
N GLN A 414 -6.00 -7.46 24.82
CA GLN A 414 -6.85 -7.19 25.99
C GLN A 414 -6.44 -5.90 26.72
N ALA A 415 -5.13 -5.73 26.97
CA ALA A 415 -4.59 -4.53 27.61
C ALA A 415 -4.83 -3.29 26.76
N THR A 416 -4.69 -3.38 25.44
CA THR A 416 -4.93 -2.25 24.54
C THR A 416 -6.40 -1.82 24.58
N ILE A 417 -7.35 -2.77 24.54
CA ILE A 417 -8.78 -2.45 24.68
C ILE A 417 -9.05 -1.75 26.00
N THR A 418 -8.52 -2.29 27.10
CA THR A 418 -8.73 -1.72 28.45
C THR A 418 -8.14 -0.32 28.56
N ASN A 419 -6.92 -0.10 28.05
CA ASN A 419 -6.25 1.20 28.12
C ASN A 419 -6.93 2.28 27.27
N VAL A 420 -7.48 1.91 26.10
CA VAL A 420 -8.15 2.87 25.21
C VAL A 420 -9.55 3.21 25.73
N THR A 421 -10.29 2.21 26.21
CA THR A 421 -11.74 2.33 26.42
C THR A 421 -12.15 2.35 27.90
N GLY A 422 -11.25 1.95 28.82
CA GLY A 422 -11.58 1.66 30.21
C GLY A 422 -12.38 0.36 30.41
N VAL A 423 -12.73 -0.36 29.34
CA VAL A 423 -13.59 -1.54 29.38
C VAL A 423 -12.75 -2.82 29.45
N SER A 424 -12.90 -3.58 30.55
CA SER A 424 -12.31 -4.91 30.62
C SER A 424 -13.09 -5.92 29.76
N VAL A 425 -12.34 -6.64 28.93
CA VAL A 425 -12.84 -7.69 28.01
C VAL A 425 -12.25 -9.07 28.27
N ASN A 426 -11.39 -9.22 29.29
CA ASN A 426 -10.59 -10.43 29.51
C ASN A 426 -11.43 -11.70 29.56
N LYS A 427 -12.55 -11.67 30.31
CA LYS A 427 -13.47 -12.82 30.39
C LYS A 427 -14.05 -13.21 29.03
N SER A 428 -14.46 -12.23 28.22
CA SER A 428 -15.04 -12.47 26.89
C SER A 428 -14.01 -12.94 25.89
N VAL A 429 -12.83 -12.30 25.86
CA VAL A 429 -11.72 -12.70 24.97
C VAL A 429 -11.25 -14.10 25.32
N ASN A 430 -10.97 -14.40 26.60
CA ASN A 430 -10.54 -15.75 26.99
C ASN A 430 -11.59 -16.79 26.60
N ARG A 431 -12.87 -16.54 26.90
CA ARG A 431 -13.95 -17.47 26.53
C ARG A 431 -14.00 -17.72 25.01
N TYR A 432 -14.18 -16.68 24.20
CA TYR A 432 -14.49 -16.90 22.77
C TYR A 432 -13.25 -17.15 21.89
N VAL A 433 -12.06 -16.78 22.36
CA VAL A 433 -10.81 -17.00 21.60
C VAL A 433 -10.19 -18.36 21.93
N THR A 434 -10.26 -18.81 23.20
CA THR A 434 -9.57 -20.04 23.64
C THR A 434 -10.49 -21.23 23.85
N THR A 435 -11.81 -21.08 23.65
CA THR A 435 -12.76 -22.21 23.69
C THR A 435 -13.63 -22.25 22.43
N ARG A 436 -14.46 -23.30 22.33
CA ARG A 436 -15.42 -23.50 21.23
C ARG A 436 -16.62 -22.57 21.30
N ASP A 437 -16.86 -21.93 22.44
CA ASP A 437 -18.00 -21.05 22.66
C ASP A 437 -18.07 -19.93 21.61
N THR A 438 -19.28 -19.64 21.15
CA THR A 438 -19.56 -18.60 20.17
C THR A 438 -20.43 -17.51 20.81
N PRO A 439 -20.15 -16.21 20.57
CA PRO A 439 -20.98 -15.14 21.10
C PRO A 439 -22.37 -15.11 20.45
N THR A 440 -23.38 -14.68 21.21
CA THR A 440 -24.68 -14.30 20.64
C THR A 440 -24.77 -12.79 20.44
N LEU A 441 -25.44 -12.38 19.36
CA LEU A 441 -25.79 -10.98 19.11
C LEU A 441 -27.10 -10.61 19.83
N PRO A 442 -27.22 -9.38 20.37
CA PRO A 442 -28.49 -8.86 20.88
C PRO A 442 -29.56 -8.84 19.78
N THR A 443 -30.83 -8.94 20.15
CA THR A 443 -31.95 -8.85 19.20
C THR A 443 -32.01 -7.45 18.55
N HIS A 444 -31.90 -6.39 19.37
CA HIS A 444 -31.92 -5.01 18.92
C HIS A 444 -30.50 -4.47 18.69
N LEU A 445 -29.92 -4.80 17.54
CA LEU A 445 -28.57 -4.41 17.17
C LEU A 445 -28.49 -2.91 16.79
N GLU A 446 -29.57 -2.39 16.21
CA GLU A 446 -29.76 -1.03 15.74
C GLU A 446 -29.52 0.04 16.81
N HIS A 447 -29.88 -0.23 18.07
CA HIS A 447 -29.69 0.73 19.16
C HIS A 447 -28.25 0.80 19.68
N LEU A 448 -27.41 -0.16 19.28
CA LEU A 448 -26.03 -0.29 19.74
C LEU A 448 -25.03 0.26 18.74
N TYR A 449 -25.47 0.47 17.50
CA TYR A 449 -24.70 1.10 16.43
C TYR A 449 -25.41 2.37 15.98
N THR A 450 -24.77 3.52 16.17
CA THR A 450 -25.24 4.75 15.53
C THR A 450 -24.90 4.67 14.05
N ARG A 451 -25.90 4.47 13.20
CA ARG A 451 -25.73 4.73 11.77
C ARG A 451 -25.49 6.24 11.66
N SER A 452 -24.43 6.64 10.97
CA SER A 452 -24.29 8.04 10.59
C SER A 452 -25.48 8.33 9.67
N ASP A 453 -26.39 9.20 10.11
CA ASP A 453 -27.48 9.68 9.28
C ASP A 453 -26.89 10.48 8.12
N THR A 454 -26.43 9.80 7.08
CA THR A 454 -26.36 10.38 5.74
C THR A 454 -27.77 10.28 5.15
N ASN A 455 -28.73 10.96 5.78
CA ASN A 455 -29.96 11.34 5.12
C ASN A 455 -29.62 12.58 4.29
N ASP A 456 -29.35 12.39 3.00
CA ASP A 456 -30.03 13.06 1.90
C ASP A 456 -29.43 12.59 0.55
N SER A 457 -30.32 12.39 -0.41
CA SER A 457 -30.10 12.26 -1.85
C SER A 457 -29.68 10.89 -2.38
N THR A 458 -30.68 10.19 -2.94
CA THR A 458 -30.59 9.68 -4.31
C THR A 458 -29.63 10.54 -5.13
N ILE A 459 -28.40 10.07 -5.35
CA ILE A 459 -27.52 10.71 -6.34
C ILE A 459 -28.20 10.45 -7.70
N PRO A 460 -28.68 11.47 -8.42
CA PRO A 460 -29.02 11.26 -9.81
C PRO A 460 -27.71 10.93 -10.51
N VAL A 461 -27.67 9.79 -11.19
CA VAL A 461 -26.67 9.56 -12.23
C VAL A 461 -26.97 10.60 -13.31
N ASN A 462 -26.41 11.79 -13.18
CA ASN A 462 -26.42 12.78 -14.25
C ASN A 462 -24.98 13.08 -14.66
N THR A 463 -24.64 12.44 -15.75
CA THR A 463 -23.49 12.63 -16.61
C THR A 463 -23.50 14.08 -17.13
N THR A 464 -22.80 15.01 -16.49
CA THR A 464 -22.27 16.21 -17.14
C THR A 464 -21.20 16.86 -16.28
N ILE A 465 -20.03 17.10 -16.89
CA ILE A 465 -18.93 17.92 -16.37
C ILE A 465 -19.45 19.36 -16.20
N PRO A 466 -19.25 20.05 -15.07
CA PRO A 466 -19.41 21.49 -15.01
C PRO A 466 -18.07 22.19 -15.29
N GLU A 467 -17.93 22.75 -16.49
CA GLU A 467 -17.29 24.05 -16.64
C GLU A 467 -18.16 25.08 -15.90
N ALA A 468 -17.83 25.41 -14.65
CA ALA A 468 -18.27 26.64 -13.98
C ALA A 468 -17.63 26.79 -12.60
N ILE A 469 -16.43 27.39 -12.52
CA ILE A 469 -16.08 28.28 -11.40
C ILE A 469 -15.42 29.52 -12.01
N ALA A 470 -16.26 30.42 -12.50
CA ALA A 470 -15.97 31.85 -12.54
C ALA A 470 -16.78 32.49 -11.39
N GLY A 471 -16.08 33.02 -10.40
CA GLY A 471 -16.68 33.69 -9.24
C GLY A 471 -15.57 34.30 -8.38
N ALA A 472 -15.43 35.61 -8.45
CA ALA A 472 -14.22 36.39 -8.17
C ALA A 472 -13.78 36.54 -6.70
N ASP A 473 -14.38 35.84 -5.73
CA ASP A 473 -14.09 36.07 -4.30
C ASP A 473 -12.98 35.17 -3.70
N ARG A 474 -12.45 34.18 -4.43
CA ARG A 474 -11.31 33.37 -3.94
C ARG A 474 -9.95 33.80 -4.47
N VAL A 475 -9.90 34.62 -5.51
CA VAL A 475 -8.63 35.05 -6.12
C VAL A 475 -7.96 36.13 -5.25
N VAL A 476 -8.74 36.97 -4.57
CA VAL A 476 -8.23 38.01 -3.66
C VAL A 476 -7.53 37.38 -2.44
N GLN A 477 -8.12 36.34 -1.84
CA GLN A 477 -7.52 35.67 -0.67
C GLN A 477 -6.24 34.89 -0.99
N ILE A 478 -6.12 34.32 -2.20
CA ILE A 478 -4.90 33.60 -2.61
C ILE A 478 -3.78 34.59 -2.94
N GLN A 479 -4.08 35.73 -3.57
CA GLN A 479 -3.06 36.72 -3.90
C GLN A 479 -2.52 37.43 -2.66
N GLU A 480 -3.37 37.72 -1.67
CA GLU A 480 -2.95 38.28 -0.37
C GLU A 480 -2.09 37.28 0.42
N PHE A 481 -2.45 36.00 0.42
CA PHE A 481 -1.67 34.94 1.05
C PHE A 481 -0.29 34.74 0.39
N LEU A 482 -0.22 34.80 -0.95
CA LEU A 482 1.03 34.73 -1.69
C LEU A 482 1.91 35.97 -1.47
N THR A 483 1.31 37.15 -1.29
CA THR A 483 2.00 38.39 -0.94
C THR A 483 2.60 38.32 0.46
N ALA A 484 1.89 37.74 1.44
CA ALA A 484 2.40 37.49 2.79
C ALA A 484 3.60 36.51 2.79
N ILE A 485 3.56 35.48 1.94
CA ILE A 485 4.69 34.54 1.77
C ILE A 485 5.89 35.25 1.11
N GLN A 486 5.67 36.13 0.14
CA GLN A 486 6.76 36.90 -0.50
C GLN A 486 7.37 37.93 0.46
N TYR A 487 6.56 38.62 1.27
CA TYR A 487 7.05 39.54 2.30
C TYR A 487 7.86 38.82 3.39
N TRP A 488 7.43 37.64 3.82
CA TRP A 488 8.18 36.78 4.75
C TRP A 488 9.52 36.30 4.16
N LYS A 489 9.57 36.01 2.87
CA LYS A 489 10.81 35.63 2.18
C LYS A 489 11.80 36.79 2.07
N GLN A 490 11.32 38.03 1.87
CA GLN A 490 12.18 39.22 1.76
C GLN A 490 12.71 39.68 3.13
N THR A 491 11.94 39.52 4.20
CA THR A 491 12.35 39.92 5.57
C THR A 491 13.34 38.95 6.25
N LYS A 492 13.62 37.79 5.64
CA LYS A 492 14.73 36.90 6.05
C LYS A 492 16.14 37.42 5.72
N SER A 493 16.24 38.59 5.13
CA SER A 493 17.52 39.21 4.78
C SER A 493 17.58 40.63 5.34
N VAL A 494 17.58 40.76 6.67
CA VAL A 494 18.04 41.99 7.33
C VAL A 494 19.54 41.84 7.58
N PRO A 495 20.42 42.63 6.93
CA PRO A 495 21.85 42.56 7.19
C PRO A 495 22.13 43.00 8.63
N GLY A 496 22.69 42.11 9.45
CA GLY A 496 23.27 42.45 10.75
C GLY A 496 22.59 41.85 11.99
N THR A 497 21.55 41.03 11.87
CA THR A 497 20.94 40.36 13.03
C THR A 497 20.89 38.83 12.87
N ASN A 498 21.59 38.10 13.74
CA ASN A 498 21.59 36.63 13.79
C ASN A 498 20.35 36.07 14.51
N GLN A 499 19.15 36.49 14.10
CA GLN A 499 17.91 35.84 14.55
C GLN A 499 17.17 35.27 13.34
N VAL A 500 17.05 33.94 13.33
CA VAL A 500 16.20 33.21 12.39
C VAL A 500 14.82 33.14 13.03
N LEU A 501 13.85 33.86 12.45
CA LEU A 501 12.45 33.72 12.86
C LEU A 501 11.99 32.27 12.64
N SER A 502 11.41 31.70 13.69
CA SER A 502 11.01 30.28 13.76
C SER A 502 9.67 30.06 13.06
N LEU A 503 9.34 28.80 12.76
CA LEU A 503 8.02 28.41 12.25
C LEU A 503 6.89 28.80 13.23
N TYR A 504 7.20 28.91 14.51
CA TYR A 504 6.27 29.33 15.55
C TYR A 504 5.90 30.82 15.43
N ASP A 505 6.86 31.67 15.07
CA ASP A 505 6.61 33.10 14.84
C ASP A 505 5.75 33.32 13.59
N PHE A 506 5.96 32.49 12.56
CA PHE A 506 5.13 32.49 11.34
C PHE A 506 3.69 32.06 11.62
N LEU A 507 3.48 31.02 12.44
CA LEU A 507 2.14 30.56 12.82
C LEU A 507 1.42 31.57 13.73
N THR A 508 2.16 32.28 14.60
CA THR A 508 1.62 33.33 15.46
C THR A 508 1.17 34.55 14.64
N LEU A 509 1.90 34.92 13.58
CA LEU A 509 1.49 35.95 12.62
C LEU A 509 0.22 35.56 11.83
N VAL A 510 0.09 34.28 11.46
CA VAL A 510 -1.10 33.77 10.77
C VAL A 510 -2.34 33.74 11.69
N GLU A 511 -2.17 33.51 12.99
CA GLU A 511 -3.26 33.61 13.97
C GLU A 511 -3.66 35.07 14.26
N LEU A 512 -2.70 35.99 14.35
CA LEU A 512 -3.01 37.43 14.49
C LEU A 512 -3.81 37.96 13.30
N TRP A 513 -3.49 37.51 12.08
CA TRP A 513 -4.22 37.89 10.86
C TRP A 513 -5.65 37.33 10.79
N LYS A 514 -5.92 36.16 11.40
CA LYS A 514 -7.27 35.59 11.49
C LYS A 514 -8.18 36.30 12.50
N ASN A 515 -7.60 37.05 13.44
CA ASN A 515 -8.33 37.69 14.54
C ASN A 515 -8.57 39.19 14.32
N GLU A 516 -8.11 39.78 13.21
CA GLU A 516 -8.52 41.12 12.80
C GLU A 516 -9.85 41.04 12.04
N THR A 517 -10.96 41.27 12.75
CA THR A 517 -12.25 41.60 12.12
C THR A 517 -12.14 42.93 11.38
N PRO A 518 -12.58 43.05 10.12
CA PRO A 518 -12.66 44.34 9.46
C PRO A 518 -13.82 45.16 10.06
N VAL A 519 -13.54 46.44 10.35
CA VAL A 519 -14.55 47.51 10.43
C VAL A 519 -14.83 48.01 9.03
#